data_AF-A0A9D6LY43-F1
#
_entry.id   AF-A0A9D6LY43-F1
#
_cell.length_a   1.000
_cell.length_b   1.000
_cell.length_c   1.000
_cell.angle_alpha   90.00
_cell.angle_beta   90.00
_cell.angle_gamma   90.00
#
_symmetry.space_group_name_H-M   'P 1'
#
loop_
_entity.id
_entity.type
_entity.pdbx_description
1 polymer ?
#
loop_
_entity_poly.entity_id
_entity_poly.type
_entity_poly.pdbx_seq_one_letter_code
_entity_poly.pdbx_strand_id
1 'polypeptide(L)'
;MTLVELTEEQYSQTLRLFRAYRREAKRCAESKAYLAGCVMLGAALETLLLTTANCFPEEVSSVHHLPTSKGKPKPLLQWSLADLLRVAKQLRWLPSELSLGDNWDRRRAKVGDYAEVLRMVRNLIHPGYYVEHHSPSRVTRKYLEHWFDVLQAAATFLGRKCEDAVREQLYRQHLGSSAIGW
;
A
#
# COMPACT_ATOMS: atom_id res chain seq x y z
N MET A 1 8.27 22.65 4.24
CA MET A 1 7.34 21.57 3.87
C MET A 1 8.12 20.54 3.10
N THR A 2 8.26 19.34 3.63
CA THR A 2 8.78 18.23 2.83
C THR A 2 7.72 17.89 1.77
N LEU A 3 8.14 17.46 0.57
CA LEU A 3 7.21 17.18 -0.55
C LEU A 3 6.35 15.93 -0.32
N VAL A 4 6.49 15.30 0.84
CA VAL A 4 5.98 13.97 1.19
C VAL A 4 5.05 14.00 2.41
N GLU A 5 4.62 15.17 2.86
CA GLU A 5 3.70 15.31 4.00
C GLU A 5 2.30 15.71 3.55
N LEU A 6 1.31 15.04 4.13
CA LEU A 6 -0.11 15.37 4.07
C LEU A 6 -0.43 16.35 5.19
N THR A 7 -1.46 17.17 5.01
CA THR A 7 -2.07 17.90 6.13
C THR A 7 -2.79 16.91 7.07
N GLU A 8 -3.00 17.31 8.33
CA GLU A 8 -3.76 16.50 9.30
C GLU A 8 -5.14 16.09 8.79
N GLU A 9 -5.84 17.02 8.12
CA GLU A 9 -7.13 16.73 7.50
C GLU A 9 -7.01 15.69 6.39
N GLN A 10 -6.03 15.83 5.49
CA GLN A 10 -5.79 14.88 4.39
C GLN A 10 -5.42 13.49 4.91
N TYR A 11 -4.58 13.43 5.93
CA TYR A 11 -4.18 12.18 6.59
C TYR A 11 -5.39 11.48 7.24
N SER A 12 -6.18 12.22 8.03
CA SER A 12 -7.40 11.70 8.67
C SER A 12 -8.42 11.19 7.65
N GLN A 13 -8.64 11.93 6.55
CA GLN A 13 -9.51 11.48 5.47
C GLN A 13 -8.99 10.22 4.80
N THR A 14 -7.67 10.09 4.59
CA THR A 14 -7.08 8.91 3.96
C THR A 14 -7.25 7.66 4.84
N LEU A 15 -7.05 7.78 6.15
CA LEU A 15 -7.31 6.68 7.09
C LEU A 15 -8.79 6.28 7.13
N ARG A 16 -9.70 7.26 7.05
CA ARG A 16 -11.14 7.01 6.93
C ARG A 16 -11.46 6.25 5.63
N LEU A 17 -10.85 6.65 4.50
CA LEU A 17 -11.04 6.02 3.21
C LEU A 17 -10.56 4.57 3.19
N PHE A 18 -9.41 4.25 3.81
CA PHE A 18 -8.96 2.86 3.96
C PHE A 18 -10.05 1.97 4.56
N ARG A 19 -10.64 2.42 5.68
CA ARG A 19 -11.71 1.68 6.36
C ARG A 19 -13.00 1.62 5.52
N ALA A 20 -13.32 2.70 4.82
CA ALA A 20 -14.50 2.79 3.96
C ALA A 20 -14.38 1.84 2.76
N TYR A 21 -13.28 1.87 2.01
CA TYR A 21 -13.05 1.00 0.86
C TYR A 21 -13.01 -0.48 1.25
N ARG A 22 -12.42 -0.82 2.40
CA ARG A 22 -12.45 -2.21 2.89
C ARG A 22 -13.88 -2.69 3.23
N ARG A 23 -14.73 -1.81 3.79
CA ARG A 23 -16.16 -2.13 4.00
C ARG A 23 -16.92 -2.22 2.69
N GLU A 24 -16.63 -1.35 1.73
CA GLU A 24 -17.25 -1.38 0.41
C GLU A 24 -16.92 -2.68 -0.33
N ALA A 25 -15.66 -3.12 -0.28
CA ALA A 25 -15.26 -4.43 -0.81
C ALA A 25 -16.08 -5.59 -0.21
N LYS A 26 -16.42 -5.52 1.09
CA LYS A 26 -17.24 -6.53 1.75
C LYS A 26 -18.69 -6.51 1.22
N ARG A 27 -19.27 -5.32 1.06
CA ARG A 27 -20.60 -5.16 0.45
C ARG A 27 -20.64 -5.67 -0.99
N CYS A 28 -19.55 -5.45 -1.76
CA CYS A 28 -19.39 -6.03 -3.09
C CYS A 28 -19.39 -7.57 -3.04
N ALA A 29 -18.71 -8.18 -2.06
CA ALA A 29 -18.71 -9.63 -1.89
C ALA A 29 -20.12 -10.17 -1.60
N GLU A 30 -20.86 -9.52 -0.70
CA GLU A 30 -22.24 -9.87 -0.34
C GLU A 30 -23.20 -9.73 -1.54
N SER A 31 -22.94 -8.74 -2.40
CA SER A 31 -23.74 -8.46 -3.61
C SER A 31 -23.25 -9.23 -4.85
N LYS A 32 -22.26 -10.13 -4.71
CA LYS A 32 -21.62 -10.87 -5.81
C LYS A 32 -20.93 -10.01 -6.87
N ALA A 33 -20.63 -8.75 -6.57
CA ALA A 33 -19.91 -7.81 -7.44
C ALA A 33 -18.39 -7.95 -7.26
N TYR A 34 -17.83 -9.13 -7.56
CA TYR A 34 -16.48 -9.50 -7.13
C TYR A 34 -15.35 -8.65 -7.74
N LEU A 35 -15.45 -8.28 -9.02
CA LEU A 35 -14.47 -7.40 -9.66
C LEU A 35 -14.46 -6.02 -8.98
N ALA A 36 -15.63 -5.42 -8.73
CA ALA A 36 -15.74 -4.16 -8.01
C ALA A 36 -15.15 -4.27 -6.60
N GLY A 37 -15.36 -5.41 -5.92
CA GLY A 37 -14.71 -5.69 -4.64
C GLY A 37 -13.18 -5.66 -4.73
N CYS A 38 -12.60 -6.26 -5.77
CA CYS A 38 -11.14 -6.26 -5.95
C CYS A 38 -10.60 -4.85 -6.23
N VAL A 39 -11.34 -4.04 -6.99
CA VAL A 39 -11.01 -2.62 -7.23
C VAL A 39 -10.98 -1.84 -5.90
N MET A 40 -11.98 -2.05 -5.04
CA MET A 40 -12.03 -1.42 -3.71
C MET A 40 -10.86 -1.86 -2.83
N LEU A 41 -10.43 -3.12 -2.89
CA LEU A 41 -9.26 -3.60 -2.15
C LEU A 41 -7.95 -2.98 -2.66
N GLY A 42 -7.81 -2.80 -3.98
CA GLY A 42 -6.67 -2.08 -4.55
C GLY A 42 -6.63 -0.61 -4.09
N ALA A 43 -7.77 0.07 -4.07
CA ALA A 43 -7.86 1.43 -3.52
C ALA A 43 -7.58 1.48 -2.01
N ALA A 44 -8.01 0.48 -1.25
CA ALA A 44 -7.67 0.37 0.16
C ALA A 44 -6.16 0.18 0.38
N LEU A 45 -5.49 -0.68 -0.41
CA LEU A 45 -4.04 -0.84 -0.35
C LEU A 45 -3.32 0.49 -0.66
N GLU A 46 -3.79 1.23 -1.65
CA GLU A 46 -3.26 2.56 -2.01
C GLU A 46 -3.35 3.54 -0.83
N THR A 47 -4.52 3.64 -0.19
CA THR A 47 -4.68 4.50 1.01
C THR A 47 -3.75 4.10 2.14
N LEU A 48 -3.56 2.80 2.37
CA LEU A 48 -2.71 2.27 3.43
C LEU A 48 -1.23 2.60 3.20
N LEU A 49 -0.74 2.41 1.98
CA LEU A 49 0.64 2.77 1.61
C LEU A 49 0.85 4.28 1.64
N LEU A 50 -0.14 5.07 1.20
CA LEU A 50 -0.10 6.53 1.24
C LEU A 50 0.02 7.03 2.69
N THR A 51 -0.77 6.49 3.61
CA THR A 51 -0.65 6.84 5.04
C THR A 51 0.66 6.38 5.65
N THR A 52 1.20 5.24 5.21
CA THR A 52 2.51 4.77 5.67
C THR A 52 3.60 5.74 5.22
N ALA A 53 3.60 6.15 3.95
CA ALA A 53 4.57 7.13 3.44
C ALA A 53 4.53 8.46 4.21
N ASN A 54 3.32 8.93 4.56
CA ASN A 54 3.16 10.12 5.38
C ASN A 54 3.75 9.97 6.80
N CYS A 55 3.75 8.76 7.37
CA CYS A 55 4.33 8.51 8.70
C CYS A 55 5.86 8.45 8.69
N PHE A 56 6.49 8.26 7.53
CA PHE A 56 7.94 8.08 7.40
C PHE A 56 8.53 9.01 6.33
N PRO A 57 8.32 10.35 6.40
CA PRO A 57 8.71 11.28 5.34
C PRO A 57 10.23 11.30 5.10
N GLU A 58 11.03 11.11 6.16
CA GLU A 58 12.49 11.07 6.07
C GLU A 58 12.99 9.80 5.37
N GLU A 59 12.42 8.62 5.70
CA GLU A 59 12.74 7.38 4.99
C GLU A 59 12.37 7.50 3.50
N VAL A 60 11.17 8.02 3.21
CA VAL A 60 10.71 8.19 1.83
C VAL A 60 11.61 9.16 1.07
N SER A 61 12.04 10.26 1.69
CA SER A 61 12.92 11.25 1.07
C SER A 61 14.32 10.69 0.73
N SER A 62 14.74 9.60 1.40
CA SER A 62 16.00 8.91 1.11
C SER A 62 15.96 8.00 -0.12
N VAL A 63 14.77 7.73 -0.67
CA VAL A 63 14.59 6.76 -1.76
C VAL A 63 15.14 7.29 -3.08
N HIS A 64 15.87 6.45 -3.79
CA HIS A 64 16.33 6.76 -5.14
C HIS A 64 15.14 6.87 -6.11
N HIS A 65 15.14 7.92 -6.93
CA HIS A 65 14.11 8.17 -7.94
C HIS A 65 12.69 8.32 -7.38
N LEU A 66 12.52 9.29 -6.47
CA LEU A 66 11.20 9.75 -6.05
C LEU A 66 10.26 10.00 -7.25
N PRO A 67 8.95 9.73 -7.12
CA PRO A 67 7.98 10.06 -8.15
C PRO A 67 8.06 11.53 -8.55
N THR A 68 8.32 11.79 -9.83
CA THR A 68 8.39 13.14 -10.39
C THR A 68 7.33 13.35 -11.48
N SER A 69 6.92 14.60 -11.66
CA SER A 69 6.09 15.07 -12.76
C SER A 69 6.80 16.27 -13.39
N LYS A 70 7.09 16.20 -14.69
CA LYS A 70 7.82 17.25 -15.42
C LYS A 70 9.14 17.65 -14.73
N GLY A 71 9.89 16.65 -14.25
CA GLY A 71 11.18 16.84 -13.58
C GLY A 71 11.13 17.36 -12.14
N LYS A 72 9.94 17.60 -11.57
CA LYS A 72 9.77 18.04 -10.18
C LYS A 72 9.16 16.93 -9.34
N PRO A 73 9.53 16.76 -8.06
CA PRO A 73 8.90 15.75 -7.21
C PRO A 73 7.39 15.99 -7.10
N LYS A 74 6.61 14.90 -7.19
CA LYS A 74 5.15 14.95 -7.05
C LYS A 74 4.78 15.14 -5.58
N PRO A 75 3.79 15.98 -5.26
CA PRO A 75 3.13 15.95 -3.95
C PRO A 75 2.61 14.54 -3.64
N LEU A 76 2.67 14.11 -2.37
CA LEU A 76 2.31 12.75 -1.97
C LEU A 76 0.91 12.32 -2.45
N LEU A 77 -0.10 13.19 -2.40
CA LEU A 77 -1.46 12.90 -2.91
C LEU A 77 -1.53 12.59 -4.42
N GLN A 78 -0.51 12.94 -5.20
CA GLN A 78 -0.45 12.66 -6.63
C GLN A 78 0.30 11.36 -6.95
N TRP A 79 0.72 10.62 -5.94
CA TRP A 79 1.41 9.34 -6.12
C TRP A 79 0.38 8.28 -6.46
N SER A 80 0.64 7.55 -7.53
CA SER A 80 -0.18 6.38 -7.89
C SER A 80 0.14 5.18 -6.99
N LEU A 81 -0.74 4.19 -6.93
CA LEU A 81 -0.42 2.90 -6.31
C LEU A 81 0.89 2.28 -6.83
N ALA A 82 1.24 2.47 -8.11
CA ALA A 82 2.52 2.01 -8.64
C ALA A 82 3.72 2.78 -8.04
N ASP A 83 3.58 4.10 -7.87
CA ASP A 83 4.59 4.92 -7.21
C ASP A 83 4.81 4.48 -5.75
N LEU A 84 3.70 4.25 -5.03
CA LEU A 84 3.71 3.82 -3.63
C LEU A 84 4.33 2.43 -3.45
N LEU A 85 3.97 1.45 -4.29
CA LEU A 85 4.53 0.10 -4.21
C LEU A 85 6.03 0.08 -4.53
N ARG A 86 6.47 0.87 -5.51
CA ARG A 86 7.89 1.04 -5.83
C ARG A 86 8.68 1.59 -4.65
N VAL A 87 8.16 2.61 -3.96
CA VAL A 87 8.78 3.15 -2.75
C VAL A 87 8.79 2.13 -1.61
N ALA A 88 7.65 1.48 -1.36
CA ALA A 88 7.54 0.43 -0.34
C ALA A 88 8.53 -0.73 -0.58
N LYS A 89 8.78 -1.09 -1.83
CA LYS A 89 9.75 -2.13 -2.21
C LYS A 89 11.19 -1.69 -1.97
N GLN A 90 11.55 -0.45 -2.37
CA GLN A 90 12.89 0.10 -2.12
C GLN A 90 13.19 0.18 -0.62
N LEU A 91 12.20 0.57 0.18
CA LEU A 91 12.31 0.67 1.63
C LEU A 91 12.00 -0.65 2.37
N ARG A 92 11.72 -1.73 1.64
CA ARG A 92 11.41 -3.07 2.18
C ARG A 92 10.29 -3.07 3.23
N TRP A 93 9.30 -2.19 3.07
CA TRP A 93 8.13 -2.14 3.96
C TRP A 93 7.27 -3.39 3.88
N LEU A 94 7.26 -4.05 2.72
CA LEU A 94 6.60 -5.32 2.49
C LEU A 94 7.63 -6.36 2.04
N PRO A 95 7.63 -7.56 2.65
CA PRO A 95 8.42 -8.68 2.13
C PRO A 95 8.10 -8.92 0.66
N SER A 96 9.13 -8.91 -0.18
CA SER A 96 9.05 -9.13 -1.62
C SER A 96 10.27 -9.95 -2.04
N GLU A 97 10.08 -10.94 -2.90
CA GLU A 97 11.18 -11.78 -3.39
C GLU A 97 11.34 -11.72 -4.92
N LEU A 98 10.29 -11.30 -5.64
CA LEU A 98 10.33 -11.14 -7.09
C LEU A 98 10.75 -9.70 -7.43
N SER A 99 11.52 -9.53 -8.49
CA SER A 99 11.84 -8.22 -9.07
C SER A 99 10.73 -7.76 -10.03
N LEU A 100 10.71 -6.46 -10.34
CA LEU A 100 9.79 -5.96 -11.37
C LEU A 100 10.17 -6.54 -12.73
N GLY A 101 9.24 -7.24 -13.37
CA GLY A 101 9.46 -7.91 -14.65
C GLY A 101 9.85 -9.39 -14.55
N ASP A 102 10.05 -9.92 -13.33
CA ASP A 102 10.25 -11.37 -13.15
C ASP A 102 9.01 -12.15 -13.58
N ASN A 103 9.23 -13.36 -14.09
CA ASN A 103 8.15 -14.32 -14.28
C ASN A 103 7.53 -14.67 -12.92
N TRP A 104 6.21 -14.77 -12.89
CA TRP A 104 5.47 -15.05 -11.67
C TRP A 104 5.81 -16.44 -11.11
N ASP A 105 6.35 -16.48 -9.87
CA ASP A 105 6.61 -17.71 -9.13
C ASP A 105 5.88 -17.71 -7.79
N ARG A 106 4.83 -18.54 -7.68
CA ARG A 106 4.01 -18.68 -6.47
C ARG A 106 4.78 -19.18 -5.25
N ARG A 107 5.87 -19.93 -5.43
CA ARG A 107 6.64 -20.51 -4.30
C ARG A 107 7.51 -19.46 -3.62
N ARG A 108 7.97 -18.48 -4.39
CA ARG A 108 8.83 -17.39 -3.93
C ARG A 108 8.03 -16.15 -3.54
N ALA A 109 6.95 -15.86 -4.27
CA ALA A 109 6.13 -14.67 -4.07
C ALA A 109 5.75 -14.44 -2.61
N LYS A 110 6.00 -13.22 -2.14
CA LYS A 110 5.64 -12.72 -0.82
C LYS A 110 4.57 -11.64 -0.92
N VAL A 111 4.13 -11.12 0.22
CA VAL A 111 3.00 -10.17 0.30
C VAL A 111 3.19 -8.92 -0.57
N GLY A 112 4.41 -8.40 -0.70
CA GLY A 112 4.71 -7.26 -1.57
C GLY A 112 4.59 -7.60 -3.06
N ASP A 113 4.93 -8.84 -3.45
CA ASP A 113 4.72 -9.33 -4.82
C ASP A 113 3.22 -9.47 -5.12
N TYR A 114 2.43 -9.98 -4.16
CA TYR A 114 0.97 -10.02 -4.29
C TYR A 114 0.33 -8.62 -4.29
N ALA A 115 0.92 -7.64 -3.61
CA ALA A 115 0.44 -6.25 -3.63
C ALA A 115 0.57 -5.62 -5.04
N GLU A 116 1.62 -5.96 -5.79
CA GLU A 116 1.75 -5.61 -7.21
C GLU A 116 0.69 -6.29 -8.07
N VAL A 117 0.39 -7.57 -7.82
CA VAL A 117 -0.69 -8.26 -8.53
C VAL A 117 -2.05 -7.63 -8.20
N LEU A 118 -2.29 -7.24 -6.94
CA LEU A 118 -3.53 -6.54 -6.57
C LEU A 118 -3.69 -5.20 -7.31
N ARG A 119 -2.59 -4.47 -7.57
CA ARG A 119 -2.62 -3.29 -8.45
C ARG A 119 -3.07 -3.66 -9.87
N MET A 120 -2.55 -4.76 -10.44
CA MET A 120 -2.99 -5.24 -11.76
C MET A 120 -4.46 -5.62 -11.75
N VAL A 121 -4.92 -6.31 -10.70
CA VAL A 121 -6.33 -6.70 -10.53
C VAL A 121 -7.25 -5.48 -10.43
N ARG A 122 -6.86 -4.45 -9.69
CA ARG A 122 -7.60 -3.18 -9.64
C ARG A 122 -7.75 -2.57 -11.04
N ASN A 123 -6.72 -2.67 -11.87
CA ASN A 123 -6.72 -2.11 -13.22
C ASN A 123 -7.58 -2.92 -14.21
N LEU A 124 -8.09 -4.11 -13.84
CA LEU A 124 -9.05 -4.87 -14.65
C LEU A 124 -10.38 -4.12 -14.87
N ILE A 125 -10.65 -3.04 -14.13
CA ILE A 125 -11.79 -2.17 -14.42
C ILE A 125 -11.67 -1.47 -15.79
N HIS A 126 -10.46 -1.35 -16.34
CA HIS A 126 -10.21 -0.77 -17.65
C HIS A 126 -10.35 -1.84 -18.74
N PRO A 127 -11.26 -1.70 -19.73
CA PRO A 127 -11.54 -2.75 -20.70
C PRO A 127 -10.32 -3.21 -21.51
N GLY A 128 -9.49 -2.29 -21.99
CA GLY A 128 -8.26 -2.64 -22.73
C GLY A 128 -7.29 -3.46 -21.87
N TYR A 129 -7.10 -3.05 -20.61
CA TYR A 129 -6.26 -3.78 -19.66
C TYR A 129 -6.84 -5.16 -19.35
N TYR A 130 -8.16 -5.27 -19.19
CA TYR A 130 -8.85 -6.54 -18.97
C TYR A 130 -8.60 -7.54 -20.11
N VAL A 131 -8.78 -7.09 -21.36
CA VAL A 131 -8.59 -7.94 -22.55
C VAL A 131 -7.14 -8.42 -22.67
N GLU A 132 -6.17 -7.56 -22.34
CA GLU A 132 -4.75 -7.87 -22.47
C GLU A 132 -4.21 -8.75 -21.33
N HIS A 133 -4.68 -8.54 -20.09
CA HIS A 133 -4.06 -9.12 -18.89
C HIS A 133 -4.93 -10.14 -18.16
N HIS A 134 -6.18 -10.35 -18.57
CA HIS A 134 -7.07 -11.32 -17.94
C HIS A 134 -7.59 -12.35 -18.93
N SER A 135 -7.63 -13.60 -18.48
CA SER A 135 -8.37 -14.65 -19.17
C SER A 135 -9.85 -14.25 -19.26
N PRO A 136 -10.61 -14.67 -20.30
CA PRO A 136 -12.06 -14.45 -20.37
C PRO A 136 -12.87 -15.09 -19.23
N SER A 137 -12.21 -15.73 -18.25
CA SER A 137 -12.81 -16.19 -17.01
C SER A 137 -13.40 -15.05 -16.18
N ARG A 138 -14.45 -15.36 -15.42
CA ARG A 138 -15.07 -14.42 -14.49
C ARG A 138 -14.24 -14.31 -13.20
N VAL A 139 -14.15 -13.10 -12.67
CA VAL A 139 -13.70 -12.88 -11.29
C VAL A 139 -14.71 -13.53 -10.32
N THR A 140 -14.24 -14.43 -9.45
CA THR A 140 -15.08 -15.22 -8.54
C THR A 140 -15.00 -14.74 -7.10
N ARG A 141 -15.86 -15.27 -6.23
CA ARG A 141 -15.80 -15.05 -4.78
C ARG A 141 -14.45 -15.43 -4.19
N LYS A 142 -13.94 -16.63 -4.50
CA LYS A 142 -12.63 -17.11 -4.02
C LYS A 142 -11.49 -16.19 -4.47
N TYR A 143 -11.60 -15.63 -5.68
CA TYR A 143 -10.64 -14.67 -6.18
C TYR A 143 -10.63 -13.39 -5.34
N LEU A 144 -11.82 -12.85 -5.00
CA LEU A 144 -11.93 -11.70 -4.10
C LEU A 144 -11.44 -11.99 -2.68
N GLU A 145 -11.80 -13.15 -2.12
CA GLU A 145 -11.38 -13.57 -0.77
C GLU A 145 -9.85 -13.61 -0.64
N HIS A 146 -9.15 -14.13 -1.65
CA HIS A 146 -7.69 -14.08 -1.69
C HIS A 146 -7.12 -12.65 -1.55
N TRP A 147 -7.75 -11.66 -2.19
CA TRP A 147 -7.29 -10.27 -2.09
C TRP A 147 -7.58 -9.62 -0.74
N PHE A 148 -8.60 -10.07 -0.02
CA PHE A 148 -8.79 -9.68 1.37
C PHE A 148 -7.63 -10.16 2.23
N ASP A 149 -7.20 -11.41 2.06
CA ASP A 149 -6.07 -11.98 2.79
C ASP A 149 -4.77 -11.22 2.51
N VAL A 150 -4.51 -10.90 1.23
CA VAL A 150 -3.34 -10.10 0.83
C VAL A 150 -3.37 -8.70 1.47
N LEU A 151 -4.51 -8.00 1.42
CA LEU A 151 -4.64 -6.68 2.04
C LEU A 151 -4.45 -6.76 3.56
N GLN A 152 -5.00 -7.76 4.22
CA GLN A 152 -4.85 -7.96 5.67
C GLN A 152 -3.40 -8.27 6.04
N ALA A 153 -2.71 -9.10 5.26
CA ALA A 153 -1.29 -9.38 5.44
C ALA A 153 -0.46 -8.09 5.29
N ALA A 154 -0.68 -7.31 4.23
CA ALA A 154 0.01 -6.03 4.02
C ALA A 154 -0.24 -5.06 5.18
N ALA A 155 -1.50 -4.91 5.64
CA ALA A 155 -1.85 -4.10 6.80
C ALA A 155 -1.14 -4.55 8.08
N THR A 156 -0.95 -5.85 8.25
CA THR A 156 -0.22 -6.39 9.42
C THR A 156 1.25 -6.01 9.38
N PHE A 157 1.93 -6.14 8.24
CA PHE A 157 3.34 -5.75 8.11
C PHE A 157 3.55 -4.25 8.31
N LEU A 158 2.72 -3.42 7.68
CA LEU A 158 2.82 -1.97 7.79
C LEU A 158 2.43 -1.48 9.20
N GLY A 159 1.44 -2.10 9.82
CA GLY A 159 1.06 -1.83 11.21
C GLY A 159 2.21 -2.13 12.18
N ARG A 160 2.87 -3.28 12.06
CA ARG A 160 4.05 -3.63 12.86
C ARG A 160 5.18 -2.62 12.70
N LYS A 161 5.46 -2.16 11.47
CA LYS A 161 6.45 -1.10 11.25
C LYS A 161 6.12 0.17 12.04
N CYS A 162 4.86 0.60 12.03
CA CYS A 162 4.42 1.76 12.82
C CYS A 162 4.57 1.52 14.33
N GLU A 163 4.18 0.34 14.82
CA GLU A 163 4.33 -0.04 16.23
C GLU A 163 5.80 -0.05 16.67
N ASP A 164 6.70 -0.60 15.87
CA ASP A 164 8.13 -0.65 16.14
C ASP A 164 8.73 0.77 16.18
N ALA A 165 8.33 1.65 15.26
CA ALA A 165 8.78 3.03 15.23
C ALA A 165 8.34 3.82 16.48
N VAL A 166 7.08 3.67 16.90
CA VAL A 166 6.58 4.28 18.14
C VAL A 166 7.36 3.74 19.35
N ARG A 167 7.60 2.43 19.39
CA ARG A 167 8.35 1.79 20.48
C ARG A 167 9.78 2.32 20.56
N GLU A 168 10.48 2.46 19.44
CA GLU A 168 11.81 3.05 19.40
C GLU A 168 11.83 4.50 19.88
N GLN A 169 10.84 5.30 19.49
CA GLN A 169 10.74 6.69 19.92
C GLN A 169 10.54 6.79 21.44
N LEU A 170 9.68 5.94 22.02
CA LEU A 170 9.47 5.88 23.47
C LEU A 170 10.75 5.45 24.22
N TYR A 171 11.49 4.45 23.70
CA TYR A 171 12.76 4.06 24.29
C TYR A 171 13.80 5.18 24.26
N ARG A 172 13.92 5.91 23.14
CA ARG A 172 14.84 7.05 23.02
C ARG A 172 14.49 8.17 24.01
N GLN A 173 13.19 8.45 24.20
CA GLN A 173 12.73 9.43 25.18
C GLN A 173 13.08 9.01 26.61
N HIS A 174 12.86 7.74 26.97
CA HIS A 174 13.17 7.23 28.31
C HIS A 174 14.68 7.23 28.63
N LEU A 175 15.53 6.86 27.66
CA LEU A 175 16.99 6.92 27.79
C LEU A 175 17.50 8.38 27.83
N GLY A 176 16.92 9.28 27.04
CA GLY A 176 17.24 10.70 27.05
C GLY A 176 16.88 11.39 28.36
N SER A 177 15.74 11.04 28.98
CA SER A 177 15.36 11.54 30.31
C SER A 177 16.27 11.01 31.43
N SER A 178 16.84 9.82 31.27
CA SER A 178 17.79 9.23 32.25
C SER A 178 19.20 9.83 32.15
N ALA A 179 19.56 10.44 31.02
CA ALA A 179 20.87 11.06 30.78
C ALA A 179 20.97 12.52 31.25
N ILE A 180 19.84 13.18 31.54
CA ILE A 180 19.78 14.58 32.01
C ILE A 180 19.70 14.66 33.55
N GLY A 181 19.64 13.51 34.23
CA GLY A 181 19.59 13.40 35.68
C GLY A 181 20.92 13.05 36.32
N TRP A 182 21.95 13.89 36.16
CA TRP A 182 23.15 13.94 37.01
C TRP A 182 23.69 15.37 37.08
#